data_AF-A0A162G0K2-F1
#
_entry.id   AF-A0A162G0K2-F1
#
_cell.length_a   1.000
_cell.length_b   1.000
_cell.length_c   1.000
_cell.angle_alpha   90.00
_cell.angle_beta   90.00
_cell.angle_gamma   90.00
#
_symmetry.space_group_name_H-M   'P 1'
#
loop_
_entity.id
_entity.type
_entity.pdbx_description
1 polymer ?
#
loop_
_entity_poly.entity_id
_entity_poly.type
_entity_poly.pdbx_seq_one_letter_code
_entity_poly.pdbx_strand_id
1 'polypeptide(L)'
;MNFISALSNQKGFSIISVLLVGTILSISGMATVTTLLNQQAVQKEVRFKDNVLHIRNSLLSAITSDSSWMMTRAKNAQMKCVSSSQKFCTPGETERLNIALYDAEGTIIYDSAIPSAGYRMDGTRCDTYSSAGDDSCPLHVSLKWRAQCANSTCSSFEDYISIHFVYTPHSKENKFPFNPANYNVVEQSRGQFGGNDSPVLICARKGMIFIGEKNVFNGQTSDGEGCISYAAFLGPRGPQGPTGPTGPMGATGMMGPQGYNGADAYCP
;
A
#
# COMPACT_ATOMS: atom_id res chain seq x y z
N MET A 1 73.92 11.39 44.81
CA MET A 1 72.59 11.44 45.43
C MET A 1 71.57 11.59 44.32
N ASN A 2 70.86 10.50 44.02
CA ASN A 2 70.01 10.35 42.84
C ASN A 2 68.67 11.05 43.09
N PHE A 3 68.34 12.04 42.25
CA PHE A 3 67.06 12.77 42.28
C PHE A 3 65.81 11.86 42.12
N ILE A 4 66.01 10.61 41.71
CA ILE A 4 64.94 9.63 41.44
C ILE A 4 64.28 9.11 42.72
N SER A 5 65.00 9.06 43.85
CA SER A 5 64.45 8.54 45.11
C SER A 5 63.52 9.49 45.86
N ALA A 6 63.39 10.75 45.43
CA ALA A 6 62.54 11.75 46.08
C ALA A 6 61.06 11.74 45.60
N LEU A 7 60.72 10.96 44.57
CA LEU A 7 59.37 10.95 43.97
C LEU A 7 58.51 9.73 44.36
N SER A 8 58.98 8.93 45.32
CA SER A 8 58.34 7.69 45.78
C SER A 8 57.87 7.84 47.23
N ASN A 9 56.57 8.07 47.43
CA ASN A 9 55.95 8.04 48.77
C ASN A 9 55.79 6.57 49.24
N GLN A 10 55.95 6.30 50.54
CA GLN A 10 55.98 4.96 51.15
C GLN A 10 54.67 4.14 51.06
N LYS A 11 53.68 4.60 50.29
CA LYS A 11 52.44 3.87 49.96
C LYS A 11 52.17 3.73 48.45
N GLY A 12 53.23 3.63 47.64
CA GLY A 12 53.21 2.69 46.51
C GLY A 12 52.69 3.16 45.15
N PHE A 13 52.67 4.46 44.84
CA PHE A 13 52.58 4.89 43.45
C PHE A 13 53.62 5.98 43.16
N SER A 14 54.46 5.75 42.15
CA SER A 14 55.38 6.76 41.61
C SER A 14 54.56 7.89 40.99
N ILE A 15 54.99 9.14 41.17
CA ILE A 15 54.36 10.30 40.50
C ILE A 15 54.29 10.08 38.98
N ILE A 16 55.28 9.38 38.41
CA ILE A 16 55.32 9.03 36.99
C ILE A 16 54.17 8.09 36.61
N SER A 17 53.84 7.09 37.45
CA SER A 17 52.73 6.18 37.14
C SER A 17 51.37 6.86 37.28
N VAL A 18 51.19 7.79 38.22
CA VAL A 18 49.97 8.59 38.31
C VAL A 18 49.80 9.50 37.08
N LEU A 19 50.88 10.14 36.62
CA LEU A 19 50.86 10.97 35.41
C LEU A 19 50.58 10.14 34.15
N LEU A 20 51.18 8.95 34.00
CA LEU A 20 50.92 8.06 32.87
C LEU A 20 49.47 7.56 32.83
N VAL A 21 48.91 7.18 33.98
CA VAL A 21 47.51 6.76 34.05
C VAL A 21 46.57 7.94 33.74
N GLY A 22 46.89 9.14 34.25
CA GLY A 22 46.12 10.35 33.97
C GLY A 22 46.12 10.75 32.49
N THR A 23 47.27 10.63 31.80
CA THR A 23 47.35 10.92 30.35
C THR A 23 46.62 9.87 29.52
N ILE A 24 46.71 8.59 29.87
CA ILE A 24 45.99 7.52 29.16
C ILE A 24 44.46 7.67 29.32
N LEU A 25 43.97 8.00 30.51
CA LEU A 25 42.54 8.20 30.78
C LEU A 25 41.98 9.44 30.05
N SER A 26 42.76 10.52 29.98
CA SER A 26 42.34 11.72 29.25
C SER A 26 42.31 11.50 27.73
N ILE A 27 43.30 10.81 27.15
CA ILE A 27 43.32 10.47 25.72
C ILE A 27 42.16 9.52 25.36
N SER A 28 41.95 8.47 26.13
CA SER A 28 40.83 7.53 25.91
C SER A 28 39.46 8.20 26.10
N GLY A 29 39.33 9.12 27.07
CA GLY A 29 38.14 9.95 27.25
C GLY A 29 37.83 10.81 26.01
N MET A 30 38.81 11.51 25.46
CA MET A 30 38.60 12.34 24.26
C MET A 30 38.26 11.50 23.02
N ALA A 31 38.92 10.35 22.85
CA ALA A 31 38.65 9.44 21.74
C ALA A 31 37.21 8.90 21.79
N THR A 32 36.73 8.48 22.96
CA THR A 32 35.36 7.98 23.15
C THR A 32 34.30 9.08 22.96
N VAL A 33 34.57 10.31 23.39
CA VAL A 33 33.65 11.44 23.13
C VAL A 33 33.55 11.74 21.63
N THR A 34 34.67 11.72 20.92
CA THR A 34 34.69 12.00 19.47
C THR A 34 33.93 10.93 18.68
N THR A 35 34.10 9.65 19.03
CA THR A 35 33.35 8.56 18.40
C THR A 35 31.86 8.63 18.71
N LEU A 36 31.47 9.01 19.93
CA LEU A 36 30.07 9.20 20.30
C LEU A 36 29.41 10.33 19.51
N LEU A 37 30.07 11.49 19.39
CA LEU A 37 29.54 12.61 18.61
C LEU A 37 29.38 12.24 17.13
N ASN A 38 30.35 11.54 16.55
CA ASN A 38 30.26 11.02 15.19
C ASN A 38 29.12 9.99 15.04
N GLN A 39 28.95 9.09 16.02
CA GLN A 39 27.83 8.15 16.03
C GLN A 39 26.49 8.88 16.09
N GLN A 40 26.36 9.92 16.91
CA GLN A 40 25.13 10.71 16.99
C GLN A 40 24.78 11.39 15.67
N ALA A 41 25.77 11.96 14.97
CA ALA A 41 25.56 12.56 13.65
C ALA A 41 25.08 11.54 12.61
N VAL A 42 25.72 10.37 12.56
CA VAL A 42 25.33 9.27 11.66
C VAL A 42 23.93 8.75 11.99
N GLN A 43 23.59 8.59 13.28
CA GLN A 43 22.28 8.11 13.72
C GLN A 43 21.15 9.06 13.31
N LYS A 44 21.38 10.38 13.35
CA LYS A 44 20.39 11.37 12.87
C LYS A 44 20.11 11.21 11.37
N GLU A 45 21.16 11.07 10.56
CA GLU A 45 21.04 10.86 9.11
C GLU A 45 20.30 9.55 8.78
N VAL A 46 20.71 8.44 9.40
CA VAL A 46 20.11 7.13 9.18
C VAL A 46 18.63 7.13 9.57
N ARG A 47 18.30 7.70 10.73
CA ARG A 47 16.91 7.81 11.19
C ARG A 47 16.07 8.66 10.27
N PHE A 48 16.59 9.79 9.78
CA PHE A 48 15.86 10.61 8.83
C PHE A 48 15.58 9.86 7.52
N LYS A 49 16.59 9.16 6.98
CA LYS A 49 16.45 8.33 5.77
C LYS A 49 15.39 7.24 5.94
N ASP A 50 15.36 6.60 7.10
CA ASP A 50 14.34 5.60 7.47
C ASP A 50 12.95 6.22 7.56
N ASN A 51 12.81 7.37 8.21
CA ASN A 51 11.55 8.11 8.30
C ASN A 51 11.03 8.51 6.90
N VAL A 52 11.89 8.99 6.00
CA VAL A 52 11.51 9.30 4.61
C VAL A 52 11.02 8.05 3.88
N LEU A 53 11.68 6.90 4.09
CA LEU A 53 11.24 5.63 3.53
C LEU A 53 9.87 5.21 4.09
N HIS A 54 9.65 5.38 5.39
CA HIS A 54 8.36 5.12 6.02
C HIS A 54 7.25 6.00 5.46
N ILE A 55 7.50 7.31 5.30
CA ILE A 55 6.59 8.26 4.64
C ILE A 55 6.27 7.78 3.23
N ARG A 56 7.30 7.47 2.42
CA ARG A 56 7.13 6.98 1.05
C ARG A 56 6.25 5.74 1.01
N ASN A 57 6.49 4.76 1.89
CA ASN A 57 5.73 3.53 1.93
C ASN A 57 4.28 3.74 2.41
N SER A 58 4.07 4.66 3.36
CA SER A 58 2.72 5.06 3.79
C SER A 58 1.93 5.69 2.64
N LEU A 59 2.53 6.61 1.88
CA LEU A 59 1.90 7.22 0.70
C LEU A 59 1.60 6.16 -0.37
N LEU A 60 2.56 5.31 -0.70
CA LEU A 60 2.38 4.24 -1.69
C LEU A 60 1.29 3.26 -1.27
N SER A 61 1.25 2.87 0.01
CA SER A 61 0.21 1.97 0.54
C SER A 61 -1.19 2.54 0.34
N ALA A 62 -1.40 3.83 0.59
CA ALA A 62 -2.68 4.47 0.37
C ALA A 62 -3.00 4.69 -1.13
N ILE A 63 -1.98 4.90 -1.97
CA ILE A 63 -2.15 4.97 -3.43
C ILE A 63 -2.57 3.61 -4.01
N THR A 64 -1.97 2.51 -3.53
CA THR A 64 -2.26 1.15 -4.02
C THR A 64 -3.57 0.60 -3.46
N SER A 65 -3.94 0.99 -2.23
CA SER A 65 -5.20 0.58 -1.59
C SER A 65 -6.41 1.11 -2.36
N ASP A 66 -7.29 0.22 -2.79
CA ASP A 66 -8.50 0.60 -3.54
C ASP A 66 -9.49 1.41 -2.70
N SER A 67 -9.65 1.10 -1.41
CA SER A 67 -10.55 1.82 -0.51
C SER A 67 -10.04 3.24 -0.24
N SER A 68 -8.75 3.38 0.07
CA SER A 68 -8.07 4.67 0.24
C SER A 68 -8.10 5.50 -1.04
N TRP A 69 -7.87 4.88 -2.19
CA TRP A 69 -7.92 5.55 -3.49
C TRP A 69 -9.34 5.99 -3.87
N MET A 70 -10.36 5.18 -3.53
CA MET A 70 -11.75 5.56 -3.72
C MET A 70 -12.11 6.81 -2.89
N MET A 71 -11.67 6.86 -1.63
CA MET A 71 -11.83 8.05 -0.78
C MET A 71 -11.07 9.25 -1.33
N THR A 72 -9.85 9.03 -1.82
CA THR A 72 -9.02 10.06 -2.45
C THR A 72 -9.71 10.67 -3.67
N ARG A 73 -10.23 9.85 -4.60
CA ARG A 73 -11.00 10.34 -5.76
C ARG A 73 -12.26 11.09 -5.35
N ALA A 74 -12.99 10.59 -4.35
CA ALA A 74 -14.23 11.21 -3.91
C ALA A 74 -14.03 12.60 -3.28
N LYS A 75 -12.93 12.80 -2.54
CA LYS A 75 -12.66 14.04 -1.81
C LYS A 75 -11.84 15.09 -2.59
N ASN A 76 -11.19 14.70 -3.68
CA ASN A 76 -10.48 15.64 -4.56
C ASN A 76 -11.41 16.16 -5.66
N ALA A 77 -11.76 17.45 -5.62
CA ALA A 77 -12.66 18.06 -6.61
C ALA A 77 -12.14 17.93 -8.05
N GLN A 78 -10.83 18.02 -8.24
CA GLN A 78 -10.14 17.88 -9.53
C GLN A 78 -10.20 16.47 -10.13
N MET A 79 -10.49 15.43 -9.34
CA MET A 79 -10.60 14.05 -9.82
C MET A 79 -12.03 13.71 -10.26
N LYS A 80 -12.99 14.64 -10.14
CA LYS A 80 -14.39 14.41 -10.53
C LYS A 80 -14.57 14.17 -12.02
N CYS A 81 -13.63 14.61 -12.85
CA CYS A 81 -13.69 14.44 -14.31
C CYS A 81 -13.54 12.99 -14.79
N VAL A 82 -13.11 12.09 -13.89
CA VAL A 82 -13.08 10.64 -14.09
C VAL A 82 -14.12 9.90 -13.24
N SER A 83 -15.15 10.61 -12.76
CA SER A 83 -16.24 10.01 -11.99
C SER A 83 -17.29 9.38 -12.90
N SER A 84 -18.15 8.53 -12.32
CA SER A 84 -19.32 7.99 -13.02
C SER A 84 -20.30 9.08 -13.49
N SER A 85 -20.27 10.26 -12.86
CA SER A 85 -21.20 11.37 -13.07
C SER A 85 -20.70 12.39 -14.10
N GLN A 86 -19.39 12.49 -14.31
CA GLN A 86 -18.76 13.37 -15.29
C GLN A 86 -17.61 12.59 -15.95
N LYS A 87 -17.79 12.26 -17.23
CA LYS A 87 -16.88 11.38 -18.00
C LYS A 87 -15.89 12.15 -18.90
N PHE A 88 -15.78 13.46 -18.73
CA PHE A 88 -14.92 14.28 -19.58
C PHE A 88 -14.01 15.15 -18.70
N CYS A 89 -12.70 14.97 -18.85
CA CYS A 89 -11.68 15.88 -18.36
C CYS A 89 -11.44 16.96 -19.42
N THR A 90 -11.48 18.21 -19.01
CA THR A 90 -11.03 19.34 -19.83
C THR A 90 -9.50 19.27 -20.03
N PRO A 91 -8.94 19.95 -21.05
CA PRO A 91 -7.49 19.91 -21.30
C PRO A 91 -6.61 20.21 -20.07
N GLY A 92 -7.04 21.12 -19.18
CA GLY A 92 -6.34 21.44 -17.92
C GLY A 92 -6.46 20.37 -16.81
N GLU A 93 -7.38 19.40 -16.95
CA GLU A 93 -7.60 18.31 -15.99
C GLU A 93 -6.87 17.01 -16.39
N THR A 94 -6.19 17.01 -17.55
CA THR A 94 -5.20 15.99 -17.93
C THR A 94 -3.78 16.34 -17.49
N GLU A 95 -3.60 17.54 -16.93
CA GLU A 95 -2.33 18.02 -16.40
C GLU A 95 -2.02 17.40 -15.03
N ARG A 96 -0.77 17.54 -14.57
CA ARG A 96 -0.33 16.99 -13.28
C ARG A 96 -0.80 17.88 -12.14
N LEU A 97 -1.83 17.44 -11.43
CA LEU A 97 -2.47 18.20 -10.36
C LEU A 97 -2.02 17.70 -8.98
N ASN A 98 -1.81 18.62 -8.05
CA ASN A 98 -1.54 18.27 -6.65
C ASN A 98 -2.81 17.73 -6.01
N ILE A 99 -2.72 16.62 -5.29
CA ILE A 99 -3.87 15.99 -4.65
C ILE A 99 -3.66 15.83 -3.14
N ALA A 100 -4.78 15.75 -2.42
CA ALA A 100 -4.83 15.27 -1.05
C ALA A 100 -5.01 13.75 -1.05
N LEU A 101 -4.19 13.02 -0.31
CA LEU A 101 -4.27 11.58 -0.14
C LEU A 101 -5.01 11.25 1.16
N TYR A 102 -5.92 10.29 1.09
CA TYR A 102 -6.76 9.87 2.21
C TYR A 102 -6.62 8.38 2.50
N ASP A 103 -6.84 7.98 3.74
CA ASP A 103 -6.99 6.58 4.12
C ASP A 103 -8.40 6.04 3.78
N ALA A 104 -8.66 4.78 4.15
CA ALA A 104 -9.94 4.12 3.86
C ALA A 104 -11.11 4.71 4.67
N GLU A 105 -10.82 5.27 5.84
CA GLU A 105 -11.76 5.94 6.74
C GLU A 105 -12.05 7.39 6.29
N GLY A 106 -11.26 7.91 5.34
CA GLY A 106 -11.38 9.26 4.81
C GLY A 106 -10.64 10.31 5.64
N THR A 107 -9.74 9.91 6.53
CA THR A 107 -8.78 10.81 7.18
C THR A 107 -7.69 11.19 6.19
N ILE A 108 -7.22 12.43 6.27
CA ILE A 108 -6.13 12.88 5.43
C ILE A 108 -4.81 12.23 5.87
N ILE A 109 -4.08 11.64 4.92
CA ILE A 109 -2.73 11.13 5.11
C ILE A 109 -1.73 12.25 4.81
N TYR A 110 -1.89 12.90 3.67
CA TYR A 110 -1.04 14.02 3.25
C TYR A 110 -1.76 14.89 2.23
N ASP A 111 -1.58 16.21 2.31
CA ASP A 111 -2.16 17.16 1.34
C ASP A 111 -1.05 17.86 0.57
N SER A 112 -0.87 17.48 -0.70
CA SER A 112 0.12 18.15 -1.55
C SER A 112 -0.41 19.44 -2.19
N ALA A 113 -1.71 19.71 -2.09
CA ALA A 113 -2.27 20.98 -2.54
C ALA A 113 -1.94 22.14 -1.59
N ILE A 114 -1.57 21.84 -0.33
CA ILE A 114 -1.12 22.83 0.65
C ILE A 114 0.40 23.03 0.48
N PRO A 115 0.87 24.21 0.03
CA PRO A 115 2.30 24.42 -0.24
C PRO A 115 3.18 24.30 1.00
N SER A 116 2.64 24.56 2.19
CA SER A 116 3.38 24.50 3.46
C SER A 116 3.29 23.13 4.15
N ALA A 117 2.57 22.16 3.59
CA ALA A 117 2.48 20.82 4.17
C ALA A 117 3.80 20.07 4.01
N GLY A 118 4.31 19.51 5.08
CA GLY A 118 5.58 18.79 5.06
C GLY A 118 5.72 17.80 6.21
N TYR A 119 6.96 17.40 6.44
CA TYR A 119 7.35 16.49 7.50
C TYR A 119 8.57 17.03 8.26
N ARG A 120 8.55 16.78 9.56
CA ARG A 120 9.66 17.03 10.48
C ARG A 120 10.74 15.96 10.30
N MET A 121 11.89 16.17 10.93
CA MET A 121 13.00 15.20 10.94
C MET A 121 12.63 13.83 11.53
N ASP A 122 11.64 13.77 12.40
CA ASP A 122 11.16 12.53 13.02
C ASP A 122 10.07 11.80 12.19
N GLY A 123 9.70 12.34 11.03
CA GLY A 123 8.68 11.78 10.14
C GLY A 123 7.24 12.19 10.46
N THR A 124 7.02 13.00 11.50
CA THR A 124 5.69 13.55 11.80
C THR A 124 5.32 14.70 10.86
N ARG A 125 4.02 14.97 10.70
CA ARG A 125 3.53 16.05 9.81
C ARG A 125 3.79 17.44 10.40
N CYS A 126 3.98 18.41 9.52
CA CYS A 126 4.04 19.84 9.82
C CYS A 126 3.41 20.65 8.68
N ASP A 127 3.16 21.93 8.95
CA ASP A 127 2.39 22.86 8.11
C ASP A 127 3.15 24.17 7.81
N THR A 128 4.45 24.18 8.07
CA THR A 128 5.34 25.35 8.02
C THR A 128 6.41 25.26 6.93
N TYR A 129 6.36 24.24 6.06
CA TYR A 129 7.35 24.04 5.02
C TYR A 129 7.55 25.30 4.17
N SER A 130 8.82 25.59 3.87
CA SER A 130 9.21 26.68 3.01
C SER A 130 10.34 26.24 2.08
N SER A 131 10.22 26.60 0.80
CA SER A 131 11.29 26.40 -0.18
C SER A 131 12.54 27.24 0.12
N ALA A 132 12.41 28.31 0.92
CA ALA A 132 13.55 29.08 1.43
C ALA A 132 14.28 28.37 2.58
N GLY A 133 13.65 27.36 3.16
CA GLY A 133 14.20 26.45 4.15
C GLY A 133 13.56 26.60 5.55
N ASP A 134 13.31 25.48 6.20
CA ASP A 134 12.75 25.39 7.55
C ASP A 134 13.32 24.15 8.27
N ASP A 135 13.94 24.32 9.44
CA ASP A 135 14.48 23.21 10.22
C ASP A 135 13.41 22.39 10.96
N SER A 136 12.26 23.00 11.26
CA SER A 136 11.14 22.33 11.90
C SER A 136 10.31 21.53 10.90
N CYS A 137 10.26 21.98 9.64
CA CYS A 137 9.52 21.35 8.56
C CYS A 137 10.36 21.24 7.27
N PRO A 138 11.48 20.48 7.28
CA PRO A 138 12.45 20.52 6.19
C PRO A 138 12.08 19.67 4.98
N LEU A 139 11.13 18.74 5.10
CA LEU A 139 10.76 17.82 4.03
C LEU A 139 9.37 18.15 3.48
N HIS A 140 9.25 18.35 2.17
CA HIS A 140 7.98 18.45 1.46
C HIS A 140 7.83 17.31 0.47
N VAL A 141 6.58 16.95 0.18
CA VAL A 141 6.24 15.94 -0.81
C VAL A 141 5.32 16.55 -1.87
N SER A 142 5.79 16.62 -3.10
CA SER A 142 4.94 16.93 -4.25
C SER A 142 4.31 15.63 -4.76
N LEU A 143 3.09 15.33 -4.33
CA LEU A 143 2.25 14.24 -4.82
C LEU A 143 1.32 14.77 -5.91
N LYS A 144 1.53 14.30 -7.13
CA LYS A 144 0.71 14.70 -8.28
C LYS A 144 0.00 13.52 -8.93
N TRP A 145 -1.19 13.78 -9.41
CA TRP A 145 -2.02 12.86 -10.19
C TRP A 145 -2.36 13.45 -11.55
N ARG A 146 -2.52 12.58 -12.55
CA ARG A 146 -3.21 12.90 -13.79
C ARG A 146 -4.03 11.70 -14.26
N ALA A 147 -5.14 11.95 -14.95
CA ALA A 147 -5.85 10.93 -15.71
C ALA A 147 -5.24 10.79 -17.12
N GLN A 148 -4.95 9.57 -17.55
CA GLN A 148 -4.68 9.25 -18.95
C GLN A 148 -5.90 8.59 -19.57
N CYS A 149 -6.65 9.35 -20.36
CA CYS A 149 -7.81 8.83 -21.07
C CYS A 149 -7.36 7.98 -22.28
N ALA A 150 -7.93 6.79 -22.45
CA ALA A 150 -7.70 5.94 -23.62
C ALA A 150 -8.45 6.46 -24.87
N ASN A 151 -9.47 7.29 -24.68
CA ASN A 151 -10.26 7.91 -25.74
C ASN A 151 -10.65 9.35 -25.41
N SER A 152 -11.13 10.09 -26.41
CA SER A 152 -11.56 11.49 -26.28
C SER A 152 -12.72 11.70 -25.29
N THR A 153 -13.45 10.64 -24.98
CA THR A 153 -14.60 10.66 -24.07
C THR A 153 -14.27 10.15 -22.67
N CYS A 154 -12.98 9.95 -22.35
CA CYS A 154 -12.44 9.41 -21.11
C CYS A 154 -13.26 8.26 -20.46
N SER A 155 -13.88 7.41 -21.29
CA SER A 155 -14.74 6.33 -20.78
C SER A 155 -13.92 5.16 -20.25
N SER A 156 -12.63 5.13 -20.62
CA SER A 156 -11.58 4.31 -20.05
C SER A 156 -10.39 5.23 -19.76
N PHE A 157 -9.81 5.09 -18.58
CA PHE A 157 -8.69 5.90 -18.14
C PHE A 157 -7.76 5.10 -17.22
N GLU A 158 -6.52 5.55 -17.12
CA GLU A 158 -5.57 5.12 -16.11
C GLU A 158 -5.18 6.29 -15.21
N ASP A 159 -5.09 6.03 -13.91
CA ASP A 159 -4.56 6.98 -12.92
C ASP A 159 -3.03 6.96 -12.98
N TYR A 160 -2.38 8.09 -13.29
CA TYR A 160 -0.93 8.21 -13.20
C TYR A 160 -0.54 9.03 -11.98
N ILE A 161 0.48 8.59 -11.23
CA ILE A 161 0.93 9.21 -10.00
C ILE A 161 2.42 9.48 -10.07
N SER A 162 2.85 10.62 -9.53
CA SER A 162 4.24 10.94 -9.25
C SER A 162 4.40 11.44 -7.81
N ILE A 163 5.53 11.10 -7.19
CA ILE A 163 5.89 11.54 -5.84
C ILE A 163 7.28 12.15 -5.90
N HIS A 164 7.41 13.41 -5.54
CA HIS A 164 8.70 14.10 -5.50
C HIS A 164 8.98 14.62 -4.10
N PHE A 165 10.02 14.10 -3.47
CA PHE A 165 10.51 14.59 -2.19
C PHE A 165 11.39 15.81 -2.41
N VAL A 166 11.23 16.82 -1.56
CA VAL A 166 12.05 18.04 -1.54
C VAL A 166 12.54 18.24 -0.12
N TYR A 167 13.87 18.35 0.05
CA TYR A 167 14.50 18.55 1.34
C TYR A 167 15.21 19.90 1.39
N THR A 168 14.68 20.83 2.18
CA THR A 168 15.18 22.19 2.34
C THR A 168 15.26 22.58 3.81
N PRO A 169 16.23 22.03 4.57
CA PRO A 169 16.51 22.54 5.91
C PRO A 169 17.14 23.94 5.85
N HIS A 170 16.96 24.73 6.91
CA HIS A 170 17.51 26.08 7.01
C HIS A 170 18.98 26.05 7.48
N SER A 171 19.21 25.45 8.65
CA SER A 171 20.51 25.32 9.31
C SER A 171 21.52 24.44 8.55
N LYS A 172 22.81 24.62 8.85
CA LYS A 172 23.88 23.78 8.27
C LYS A 172 23.95 22.42 8.95
N GLU A 173 23.56 22.35 10.22
CA GLU A 173 23.57 21.15 11.06
C GLU A 173 22.60 20.09 10.54
N ASN A 174 21.47 20.50 9.96
CA ASN A 174 20.50 19.60 9.33
C ASN A 174 20.85 19.30 7.86
N LYS A 175 21.85 19.97 7.27
CA LYS A 175 22.30 19.73 5.89
C LYS A 175 23.34 18.60 5.84
N PHE A 176 22.89 17.36 5.95
CA PHE A 176 23.72 16.17 5.69
C PHE A 176 23.53 15.63 4.27
N PRO A 177 24.41 14.72 3.78
CA PRO A 177 24.31 14.12 2.46
C PRO A 177 23.04 13.29 2.26
N PHE A 178 21.98 13.97 1.81
CA PHE A 178 20.68 13.39 1.54
C PHE A 178 20.24 13.76 0.13
N ASN A 179 20.05 12.76 -0.71
CA ASN A 179 19.48 12.94 -2.04
C ASN A 179 17.99 12.55 -2.01
N PRO A 180 17.05 13.49 -1.92
CA PRO A 180 15.62 13.18 -1.91
C PRO A 180 15.16 12.47 -3.19
N ALA A 181 15.86 12.67 -4.31
CA ALA A 181 15.50 12.04 -5.59
C ALA A 181 15.56 10.50 -5.53
N ASN A 182 16.34 9.92 -4.63
CA ASN A 182 16.40 8.48 -4.41
C ASN A 182 15.07 7.89 -3.88
N TYR A 183 14.21 8.74 -3.33
CA TYR A 183 12.91 8.35 -2.76
C TYR A 183 11.75 8.72 -3.68
N ASN A 184 12.02 9.47 -4.75
CA ASN A 184 11.01 9.86 -5.72
C ASN A 184 10.36 8.64 -6.38
N VAL A 185 9.15 8.87 -6.84
CA VAL A 185 8.41 7.98 -7.71
C VAL A 185 8.24 8.73 -9.02
N VAL A 186 8.93 8.24 -10.04
CA VAL A 186 8.70 8.69 -11.41
C VAL A 186 7.25 8.44 -11.76
N GLU A 187 6.68 9.33 -12.57
CA GLU A 187 5.30 9.19 -13.01
C GLU A 187 5.03 7.81 -13.63
N GLN A 188 4.12 7.07 -13.03
CA GLN A 188 3.71 5.74 -13.51
C GLN A 188 2.24 5.48 -13.21
N SER A 189 1.65 4.53 -13.95
CA SER A 189 0.25 4.13 -13.79
C SER A 189 0.03 3.51 -12.40
N ARG A 190 -1.13 3.78 -11.79
CA ARG A 190 -1.47 3.31 -10.45
C ARG A 190 -1.42 1.80 -10.37
N GLY A 191 -1.87 1.14 -11.44
CA GLY A 191 -1.80 -0.32 -11.59
C GLY A 191 -0.38 -0.87 -11.60
N GLN A 192 0.63 -0.06 -11.93
CA GLN A 192 2.05 -0.46 -11.92
C GLN A 192 2.69 -0.35 -10.52
N PHE A 193 2.13 0.45 -9.60
CA PHE A 193 2.47 0.31 -8.17
C PHE A 193 1.92 -1.00 -7.59
N GLY A 194 0.86 -1.52 -8.22
CA GLY A 194 0.21 -2.78 -7.95
C GLY A 194 1.03 -3.97 -8.44
N GLY A 195 2.18 -4.20 -7.82
CA GLY A 195 2.57 -5.59 -7.52
C GLY A 195 1.60 -6.28 -6.55
N ASN A 196 0.61 -5.53 -6.04
CA ASN A 196 -0.51 -5.95 -5.20
C ASN A 196 -1.81 -5.52 -5.88
N ASP A 197 -2.42 -6.42 -6.65
CA ASP A 197 -3.82 -6.29 -7.04
C ASP A 197 -4.71 -6.20 -5.80
N SER A 198 -5.94 -5.66 -5.93
CA SER A 198 -6.89 -5.76 -4.81
C SER A 198 -7.05 -7.23 -4.42
N PRO A 199 -7.09 -7.55 -3.11
CA PRO A 199 -7.23 -8.94 -2.68
C PRO A 199 -8.45 -9.63 -3.31
N VAL A 200 -9.51 -8.88 -3.61
CA VAL A 200 -10.68 -9.34 -4.36
C VAL A 200 -10.32 -9.72 -5.80
N LEU A 201 -9.52 -8.90 -6.48
CA LEU A 201 -9.05 -9.14 -7.84
C LEU A 201 -8.04 -10.30 -7.93
N ILE A 202 -7.18 -10.46 -6.92
CA ILE A 202 -6.28 -11.61 -6.78
C ILE A 202 -7.09 -12.90 -6.69
N CYS A 203 -8.07 -12.95 -5.79
CA CYS A 203 -8.94 -14.11 -5.66
C CYS A 203 -9.77 -14.34 -6.93
N ALA A 204 -10.31 -13.28 -7.55
CA ALA A 204 -11.11 -13.40 -8.77
C ALA A 204 -10.33 -14.00 -9.95
N ARG A 205 -9.03 -13.66 -10.13
CA ARG A 205 -8.19 -14.28 -11.16
C ARG A 205 -7.90 -15.76 -10.89
N LYS A 206 -7.87 -16.16 -9.62
CA LYS A 206 -7.76 -17.57 -9.21
C LYS A 206 -9.12 -18.32 -9.30
N GLY A 207 -10.21 -17.65 -9.68
CA GLY A 207 -11.56 -18.23 -9.64
C GLY A 207 -12.09 -18.43 -8.22
N MET A 208 -11.60 -17.64 -7.26
CA MET A 208 -11.86 -17.73 -5.82
C MET A 208 -12.54 -16.46 -5.30
N ILE A 209 -13.02 -16.50 -4.06
CA ILE A 209 -13.70 -15.39 -3.39
C ILE A 209 -12.80 -14.84 -2.28
N PHE A 210 -12.70 -13.52 -2.16
CA PHE A 210 -11.99 -12.88 -1.05
C PHE A 210 -12.89 -12.75 0.17
N ILE A 211 -12.43 -13.22 1.32
CA ILE A 211 -13.12 -13.11 2.61
C ILE A 211 -12.27 -12.43 3.70
N GLY A 212 -11.06 -11.97 3.36
CA GLY A 212 -10.09 -11.41 4.31
C GLY A 212 -9.12 -12.46 4.86
N GLU A 213 -7.91 -12.02 5.21
CA GLU A 213 -6.86 -12.90 5.75
C GLU A 213 -7.25 -13.52 7.09
N LYS A 214 -6.94 -14.82 7.25
CA LYS A 214 -7.20 -15.63 8.46
C LYS A 214 -8.67 -15.77 8.83
N ASN A 215 -9.59 -15.43 7.93
CA ASN A 215 -11.01 -15.66 8.14
C ASN A 215 -11.40 -17.10 7.79
N VAL A 216 -12.45 -17.60 8.46
CA VAL A 216 -12.96 -18.96 8.29
C VAL A 216 -14.42 -18.90 7.83
N PHE A 217 -14.73 -19.64 6.77
CA PHE A 217 -16.09 -19.77 6.24
C PHE A 217 -16.41 -21.24 5.98
N ASN A 218 -17.54 -21.73 6.52
CA ASN A 218 -17.96 -23.14 6.42
C ASN A 218 -16.86 -24.17 6.76
N GLY A 219 -16.05 -23.87 7.79
CA GLY A 219 -14.97 -24.76 8.24
C GLY A 219 -13.71 -24.75 7.36
N GLN A 220 -13.65 -23.92 6.32
CA GLN A 220 -12.46 -23.71 5.50
C GLN A 220 -11.83 -22.35 5.81
N THR A 221 -10.51 -22.34 6.01
CA THR A 221 -9.71 -21.13 6.28
C THR A 221 -9.24 -20.50 4.97
N SER A 222 -9.28 -19.17 4.88
CA SER A 222 -8.69 -18.44 3.76
C SER A 222 -7.20 -18.74 3.60
N ASP A 223 -6.67 -18.67 2.37
CA ASP A 223 -5.23 -18.74 2.14
C ASP A 223 -4.49 -17.48 2.67
N GLY A 224 -3.17 -17.42 2.43
CA GLY A 224 -2.32 -16.30 2.87
C GLY A 224 -2.63 -14.96 2.22
N GLU A 225 -3.50 -14.91 1.22
CA GLU A 225 -3.95 -13.69 0.51
C GLU A 225 -5.44 -13.39 0.80
N GLY A 226 -6.09 -14.19 1.67
CA GLY A 226 -7.49 -14.02 2.06
C GLY A 226 -8.51 -14.66 1.08
N CYS A 227 -8.09 -15.59 0.22
CA CYS A 227 -8.93 -16.25 -0.77
C CYS A 227 -9.51 -17.60 -0.28
N ILE A 228 -10.74 -17.91 -0.68
CA ILE A 228 -11.40 -19.21 -0.47
C ILE A 228 -12.07 -19.72 -1.76
N SER A 229 -12.11 -21.05 -1.94
CA SER A 229 -12.75 -21.69 -3.10
C SER A 229 -14.26 -21.47 -3.14
N TYR A 230 -14.83 -21.28 -4.34
CA TYR A 230 -16.28 -21.21 -4.54
C TYR A 230 -17.03 -22.44 -4.01
N ALA A 231 -16.38 -23.61 -3.98
CA ALA A 231 -16.97 -24.83 -3.43
C ALA A 231 -17.39 -24.71 -1.95
N ALA A 232 -16.75 -23.82 -1.19
CA ALA A 232 -17.13 -23.56 0.21
C ALA A 232 -18.54 -22.97 0.36
N PHE A 233 -19.09 -22.38 -0.71
CA PHE A 233 -20.44 -21.79 -0.73
C PHE A 233 -21.51 -22.75 -1.26
N LEU A 234 -21.11 -23.93 -1.75
CA LEU A 234 -22.05 -24.97 -2.18
C LEU A 234 -22.44 -25.81 -0.96
N GLY A 235 -23.72 -25.76 -0.59
CA GLY A 235 -24.29 -26.68 0.39
C GLY A 235 -24.22 -28.14 -0.11
N PRO A 236 -24.33 -29.13 0.79
CA PRO A 236 -24.39 -30.53 0.38
C PRO A 236 -25.54 -30.74 -0.61
N ARG A 237 -25.33 -31.60 -1.62
CA ARG A 237 -26.38 -32.01 -2.54
C ARG A 237 -27.55 -32.57 -1.72
N GLY A 238 -28.74 -32.01 -1.91
CA GLY A 238 -29.95 -32.51 -1.26
C GLY A 238 -30.15 -34.00 -1.55
N PRO A 239 -30.85 -34.73 -0.67
CA PRO A 239 -31.13 -36.15 -0.89
C PRO A 239 -31.82 -36.35 -2.26
N GLN A 240 -31.59 -37.51 -2.87
CA GLN A 240 -32.31 -37.89 -4.09
C GLN A 240 -33.82 -37.85 -3.81
N GLY A 241 -34.57 -37.19 -4.69
CA GLY A 241 -36.03 -37.15 -4.59
C GLY A 241 -36.63 -38.56 -4.68
N PRO A 242 -37.81 -38.79 -4.11
CA PRO A 242 -38.48 -40.09 -4.20
C PRO A 242 -38.68 -40.50 -5.67
N THR A 243 -38.61 -41.79 -5.96
CA THR A 243 -38.98 -42.35 -7.28
C THR A 243 -40.40 -41.92 -7.63
N GLY A 244 -40.61 -41.46 -8.87
CA GLY A 244 -41.93 -41.06 -9.35
C GLY A 244 -42.94 -42.23 -9.32
N PRO A 245 -44.25 -41.94 -9.31
CA PRO A 245 -45.27 -42.98 -9.39
C PRO A 245 -45.12 -43.76 -10.70
N THR A 246 -45.37 -45.06 -10.66
CA THR A 246 -45.48 -45.90 -11.86
C THR A 246 -46.52 -45.32 -12.80
N GLY A 247 -46.20 -45.23 -14.10
CA GLY A 247 -47.10 -44.67 -15.11
C GLY A 247 -48.43 -45.44 -15.20
N PRO A 248 -49.51 -44.79 -15.71
CA PRO A 248 -50.78 -45.45 -15.92
C PRO A 248 -50.62 -46.63 -16.90
N MET A 249 -51.35 -47.71 -16.65
CA MET A 249 -51.44 -48.84 -17.58
C MET A 249 -51.94 -48.36 -18.94
N GLY A 250 -51.31 -48.81 -20.03
CA GLY A 250 -51.70 -48.43 -21.39
C GLY A 250 -53.15 -48.78 -21.71
N ALA A 251 -53.79 -47.98 -22.56
CA ALA A 251 -55.15 -48.23 -23.01
C ALA A 251 -55.26 -49.62 -23.67
N THR A 252 -56.30 -50.38 -23.29
CA THR A 252 -56.64 -51.64 -23.96
C THR A 252 -56.83 -51.39 -25.46
N GLY A 253 -56.20 -52.20 -26.30
CA GLY A 253 -56.27 -52.04 -27.75
C GLY A 253 -57.71 -52.07 -28.28
N MET A 254 -57.99 -51.27 -29.30
CA MET A 254 -59.31 -51.26 -29.95
C MET A 254 -59.66 -52.65 -30.48
N MET A 255 -60.90 -53.07 -30.27
CA MET A 255 -61.46 -54.27 -30.86
C MET A 255 -61.37 -54.17 -32.40
N GLY A 256 -60.88 -55.21 -33.06
CA GLY A 256 -60.72 -55.24 -34.51
C GLY A 256 -62.06 -55.03 -35.25
N PRO A 257 -62.02 -54.54 -36.50
CA PRO A 257 -63.23 -54.32 -37.28
C PRO A 257 -64.02 -55.63 -37.46
N GLN A 258 -65.34 -55.54 -37.34
CA GLN A 258 -66.25 -56.66 -37.56
C GLN A 258 -66.22 -57.05 -39.04
N GLY A 259 -66.02 -58.35 -39.32
CA GLY A 259 -65.97 -58.86 -40.70
C GLY A 259 -67.28 -58.64 -41.44
N TYR A 260 -67.20 -58.22 -42.70
CA TYR A 260 -68.37 -58.07 -43.57
C TYR A 260 -68.98 -59.43 -43.89
N ASN A 261 -70.29 -59.57 -43.65
CA ASN A 261 -71.08 -60.72 -44.08
C ASN A 261 -71.22 -60.68 -45.60
N GLY A 262 -70.58 -61.62 -46.30
CA GLY A 262 -70.79 -61.85 -47.72
C GLY A 262 -72.07 -62.64 -47.92
N ALA A 263 -73.17 -61.93 -48.19
CA ALA A 263 -74.43 -62.52 -48.62
C ALA A 263 -74.63 -62.28 -50.14
N ASP A 264 -74.60 -63.39 -50.86
CA ASP A 264 -75.52 -63.77 -51.94
C ASP A 264 -75.46 -62.98 -53.26
N ALA A 265 -74.59 -63.41 -54.17
CA ALA A 265 -74.78 -63.21 -55.61
C ALA A 265 -75.10 -64.58 -56.27
N TYR A 266 -76.38 -64.74 -56.59
CA TYR A 266 -76.95 -65.76 -57.47
C TYR A 266 -76.49 -65.58 -58.92
N CYS A 267 -76.06 -66.68 -59.59
CA CYS A 267 -76.13 -66.85 -61.06
C CYS A 267 -75.60 -68.24 -61.48
N PRO A 268 -76.11 -68.83 -62.58
CA PRO A 268 -77.46 -69.31 -62.89
C PRO A 268 -77.69 -70.80 -62.53
#